data_AF-A0A9W8XPK9-F1
#
_entry.id   AF-A0A9W8XPK9-F1
#
_cell.length_a   1.000
_cell.length_b   1.000
_cell.length_c   1.000
_cell.angle_alpha   90.00
_cell.angle_beta   90.00
_cell.angle_gamma   90.00
#
_symmetry.space_group_name_H-M   'P 1'
#
loop_
_entity.id
_entity.type
_entity.pdbx_description
1 polymer ?
#
loop_
_entity_poly.entity_id
_entity_poly.type
_entity_poly.pdbx_seq_one_letter_code
_entity_poly.pdbx_strand_id
1 'polypeptide(L)'
;MKFISSLLLAASVAFALPTSVTEAPAESVEIVKRQCEVQCGSNCYTSDEVAAADSAGYEYYQSGDTAGSSTYPHQYNNYEGFDFPVSGPYYEFPLLTSGTYSGGSPGADRVVFNSNGERAGEITHTGASGNDFVGCSGTS
;
A
#
# COMPACT_ATOMS: atom_id res chain seq x y z
N MET A 1 7.34 -10.12 -85.75
CA MET A 1 8.72 -9.86 -85.29
C MET A 1 8.85 -10.48 -83.90
N LYS A 2 9.77 -11.44 -83.75
CA LYS A 2 10.05 -12.17 -82.51
C LYS A 2 10.85 -11.28 -81.57
N PHE A 3 10.45 -11.17 -80.31
CA PHE A 3 11.38 -10.79 -79.24
C PHE A 3 11.21 -11.74 -78.06
N ILE A 4 12.35 -12.26 -77.65
CA ILE A 4 12.56 -13.43 -76.82
C ILE A 4 12.49 -12.97 -75.37
N SER A 5 11.66 -13.65 -74.58
CA SER A 5 11.55 -13.45 -73.14
C SER A 5 12.78 -14.05 -72.45
N SER A 6 13.70 -13.21 -72.00
CA SER A 6 14.85 -13.62 -71.19
C SER A 6 14.47 -13.64 -69.71
N LEU A 7 14.37 -14.85 -69.17
CA LEU A 7 14.17 -15.16 -67.76
C LEU A 7 15.52 -15.01 -67.02
N LEU A 8 15.63 -14.01 -66.14
CA LEU A 8 16.76 -13.86 -65.22
C LEU A 8 16.33 -14.42 -63.85
N LEU A 9 16.79 -15.62 -63.52
CA LEU A 9 16.73 -16.18 -62.17
C LEU A 9 17.77 -15.46 -61.30
N ALA A 10 17.32 -14.59 -60.40
CA ALA A 10 18.16 -14.06 -59.33
C ALA A 10 18.13 -15.06 -58.15
N ALA A 11 19.26 -15.72 -57.90
CA ALA A 11 19.43 -16.56 -56.72
C ALA A 11 19.59 -15.68 -55.47
N SER A 12 18.59 -15.69 -54.59
CA SER A 12 18.63 -15.03 -53.29
C SER A 12 19.50 -15.82 -52.32
N VAL A 13 20.70 -15.31 -52.01
CA VAL A 13 21.56 -15.84 -50.97
C VAL A 13 21.03 -15.36 -49.62
N ALA A 14 20.43 -16.27 -48.85
CA ALA A 14 20.03 -16.00 -47.47
C ALA A 14 21.27 -16.11 -46.56
N PHE A 15 21.75 -14.98 -46.05
CA PHE A 15 22.76 -14.95 -44.98
C PHE A 15 22.04 -15.25 -43.65
N ALA A 16 22.17 -16.48 -43.14
CA ALA A 16 21.75 -16.82 -41.80
C ALA A 16 22.75 -16.23 -40.80
N LEU A 17 22.35 -15.15 -40.12
CA LEU A 17 23.11 -14.58 -38.99
C LEU A 17 22.99 -15.53 -37.78
N PRO A 18 24.10 -15.89 -37.11
CA PRO A 18 24.01 -16.58 -35.83
C PRO A 18 23.42 -15.63 -34.80
N THR A 19 22.19 -15.89 -34.35
CA THR A 19 21.63 -15.24 -33.17
C THR A 19 22.26 -15.87 -31.95
N SER A 20 23.36 -15.29 -31.47
CA SER A 20 23.92 -15.58 -30.17
C SER A 20 22.91 -15.12 -29.11
N VAL A 21 22.07 -16.02 -28.62
CA VAL A 21 21.23 -15.75 -27.45
C VAL A 21 22.17 -15.67 -26.26
N THR A 22 22.50 -14.45 -25.85
CA THR A 22 23.20 -14.22 -24.59
C THR A 22 22.16 -14.42 -23.50
N GLU A 23 22.14 -15.60 -22.87
CA GLU A 23 21.48 -15.79 -21.59
C GLU A 23 22.16 -14.85 -20.60
N ALA A 24 21.52 -13.71 -20.33
CA ALA A 24 21.92 -12.86 -19.23
C ALA A 24 21.78 -13.68 -17.94
N PRO A 25 22.78 -13.62 -17.02
CA PRO A 25 22.64 -14.25 -15.73
C PRO A 25 21.41 -13.66 -15.03
N ALA A 26 20.52 -14.53 -14.56
CA ALA A 26 19.45 -14.13 -13.66
C ALA A 26 20.09 -13.65 -12.35
N GLU A 27 20.22 -12.33 -12.21
CA GLU A 27 20.61 -11.74 -10.93
C GLU A 27 19.54 -12.13 -9.90
N SER A 28 20.00 -12.70 -8.80
CA SER A 28 19.14 -13.01 -7.67
C SER A 28 18.63 -11.69 -7.10
N VAL A 29 17.34 -11.43 -7.28
CA VAL A 29 16.66 -10.32 -6.60
C VAL A 29 16.66 -10.68 -5.12
N GLU A 30 17.61 -10.13 -4.36
CA GLU A 30 17.51 -10.16 -2.91
C GLU A 30 16.22 -9.43 -2.52
N ILE A 31 15.27 -10.18 -1.96
CA ILE A 31 14.07 -9.62 -1.35
C ILE A 31 14.52 -8.84 -0.13
N VAL A 32 14.74 -7.54 -0.29
CA VAL A 32 15.01 -6.64 0.82
C VAL A 32 13.81 -6.73 1.77
N LYS A 33 14.07 -7.09 3.03
CA LYS A 33 13.04 -7.13 4.07
C LYS A 33 12.40 -5.74 4.16
N ARG A 34 11.08 -5.69 4.00
CA ARG A 34 10.29 -4.46 4.18
C ARG A 34 10.67 -3.83 5.51
N GLN A 35 11.16 -2.60 5.47
CA GLN A 35 11.61 -1.88 6.65
C GLN A 35 10.41 -1.50 7.50
N CYS A 36 10.65 -1.35 8.81
CA CYS A 36 9.65 -0.82 9.71
C CYS A 36 9.45 0.67 9.42
N GLU A 37 8.23 1.06 9.06
CA GLU A 37 7.84 2.45 8.88
C GLU A 37 7.23 3.00 10.18
N VAL A 38 6.25 2.28 10.71
CA VAL A 38 5.52 2.67 11.92
C VAL A 38 5.59 1.57 12.97
N GLN A 39 6.00 1.93 14.18
CA GLN A 39 6.06 1.06 15.34
C GLN A 39 4.95 1.42 16.32
N CYS A 40 3.99 0.52 16.52
CA CYS A 40 2.90 0.63 17.48
C CYS A 40 3.09 -0.42 18.59
N GLY A 41 3.59 -0.01 19.75
CA GLY A 41 4.03 -0.98 20.77
C GLY A 41 5.10 -1.92 20.19
N SER A 42 4.83 -3.22 20.14
CA SER A 42 5.71 -4.22 19.49
C SER A 42 5.37 -4.51 18.02
N ASN A 43 4.25 -3.99 17.50
CA ASN A 43 3.84 -4.19 16.11
C ASN A 43 4.59 -3.25 15.18
N CYS A 44 5.19 -3.82 14.14
CA CYS A 44 5.91 -3.10 13.12
C CYS A 44 5.13 -3.16 11.81
N TYR A 45 4.81 -1.99 11.27
CA TYR A 45 4.07 -1.83 10.02
C TYR A 45 4.97 -1.27 8.93
N THR A 46 4.79 -1.80 7.74
CA THR A 46 5.42 -1.33 6.51
C THR A 46 4.65 -0.15 5.93
N SER A 47 5.31 0.63 5.07
CA SER A 47 4.69 1.72 4.29
C SER A 47 3.38 1.29 3.61
N ASP A 48 3.37 0.07 3.03
CA ASP A 48 2.27 -0.44 2.23
C ASP A 48 1.09 -0.84 3.11
N GLU A 49 1.34 -1.39 4.30
CA GLU A 49 0.27 -1.74 5.25
C GLU A 49 -0.45 -0.48 5.76
N VAL A 50 0.33 0.56 6.07
CA VAL A 50 -0.23 1.84 6.50
C VAL A 50 -1.03 2.48 5.37
N ALA A 51 -0.44 2.60 4.17
CA ALA A 51 -1.12 3.17 3.01
C ALA A 51 -2.38 2.39 2.63
N ALA A 52 -2.37 1.06 2.75
CA ALA A 52 -3.55 0.23 2.48
C ALA A 52 -4.66 0.43 3.51
N ALA A 53 -4.31 0.61 4.79
CA ALA A 53 -5.28 0.91 5.83
C ALA A 53 -5.87 2.32 5.68
N ASP A 54 -5.04 3.33 5.42
CA ASP A 54 -5.50 4.70 5.13
C ASP A 54 -6.45 4.75 3.94
N SER A 55 -6.05 4.10 2.83
CA SER A 55 -6.85 4.08 1.59
C SER A 55 -8.18 3.38 1.82
N ALA A 56 -8.19 2.20 2.46
CA ALA A 56 -9.43 1.46 2.74
C ALA A 56 -10.34 2.23 3.70
N GLY A 57 -9.78 2.81 4.76
CA GLY A 57 -10.52 3.65 5.70
C GLY A 57 -11.17 4.83 4.99
N TYR A 58 -10.42 5.54 4.15
CA TYR A 58 -10.95 6.68 3.40
C TYR A 58 -11.99 6.28 2.35
N GLU A 59 -11.84 5.12 1.69
CA GLU A 59 -12.82 4.58 0.75
C GLU A 59 -14.16 4.29 1.43
N TYR A 60 -14.16 3.62 2.58
CA TYR A 60 -15.38 3.39 3.37
C TYR A 60 -16.01 4.71 3.85
N TYR A 61 -15.18 5.66 4.29
CA TYR A 61 -15.66 6.98 4.70
C TYR A 61 -16.36 7.71 3.54
N GLN A 62 -15.75 7.72 2.36
CA GLN A 62 -16.34 8.36 1.17
C GLN A 62 -17.63 7.69 0.70
N SER A 63 -17.74 6.37 0.83
CA SER A 63 -18.97 5.64 0.47
C SER A 63 -20.06 5.75 1.53
N GLY A 64 -19.72 6.18 2.75
CA GLY A 64 -20.64 6.18 3.89
C GLY A 64 -20.91 4.79 4.45
N ASP A 65 -20.05 3.81 4.14
CA ASP A 65 -20.15 2.44 4.60
C ASP A 65 -19.16 2.14 5.73
N THR A 66 -19.22 0.90 6.25
CA THR A 66 -18.28 0.40 7.25
C THR A 66 -17.76 -0.98 6.86
N ALA A 67 -16.59 -1.33 7.38
CA ALA A 67 -15.95 -2.62 7.15
C ALA A 67 -16.73 -3.76 7.84
N GLY A 68 -17.40 -4.59 7.05
CA GLY A 68 -18.17 -5.73 7.53
C GLY A 68 -19.33 -5.29 8.42
N SER A 69 -19.47 -5.88 9.61
CA SER A 69 -20.45 -5.49 10.62
C SER A 69 -19.87 -4.58 11.71
N SER A 70 -18.71 -3.98 11.46
CA SER A 70 -18.07 -3.07 12.41
C SER A 70 -18.66 -1.67 12.33
N THR A 71 -18.09 -0.73 13.08
CA THR A 71 -18.39 0.70 12.99
C THR A 71 -17.26 1.49 12.34
N TYR A 72 -16.25 0.82 11.76
CA TYR A 72 -15.09 1.49 11.17
C TYR A 72 -15.26 1.71 9.67
N PRO A 73 -14.82 2.87 9.15
CA PRO A 73 -14.24 4.00 9.89
C PRO A 73 -15.30 4.76 10.69
N HIS A 74 -14.88 5.40 11.77
CA HIS A 74 -15.72 6.36 12.50
C HIS A 74 -14.91 7.57 12.93
N GLN A 75 -15.61 8.61 13.35
CA GLN A 75 -15.00 9.85 13.78
C GLN A 75 -14.08 9.61 14.99
N TYR A 76 -12.90 10.23 14.92
CA TYR A 76 -11.90 10.30 15.98
C TYR A 76 -11.84 11.74 16.50
N ASN A 77 -12.05 11.91 17.80
CA ASN A 77 -12.20 13.24 18.41
C ASN A 77 -10.91 13.80 19.01
N ASN A 78 -9.83 13.03 19.03
CA ASN A 78 -8.54 13.43 19.56
C ASN A 78 -8.60 13.96 21.01
N TYR A 79 -9.20 13.19 21.92
CA TYR A 79 -9.30 13.58 23.33
C TYR A 79 -7.95 13.55 24.06
N GLU A 80 -7.03 12.73 23.55
CA GLU A 80 -5.64 12.60 23.95
C GLU A 80 -4.81 13.86 23.64
N GLY A 81 -5.23 14.64 22.64
CA GLY A 81 -4.58 15.90 22.27
C GLY A 81 -3.32 15.74 21.41
N PHE A 82 -3.28 14.74 20.53
CA PHE A 82 -2.21 14.57 19.54
C PHE A 82 -2.10 15.80 18.63
N ASP A 83 -0.88 16.19 18.29
CA ASP A 83 -0.56 17.29 17.38
C ASP A 83 -0.48 16.77 15.93
N PHE A 84 -1.64 16.58 15.31
CA PHE A 84 -1.69 16.10 13.93
C PHE A 84 -1.28 17.18 12.92
N PRO A 85 -0.47 16.85 11.90
CA PRO A 85 0.04 17.80 10.91
C PRO A 85 -1.03 18.27 9.90
N VAL A 86 -2.24 17.73 9.97
CA VAL A 86 -3.38 18.05 9.09
C VAL A 86 -4.59 18.45 9.93
N SER A 87 -5.43 19.33 9.40
CA SER A 87 -6.66 19.74 10.09
C SER A 87 -7.72 18.65 10.04
N GLY A 88 -8.46 18.48 11.14
CA GLY A 88 -9.64 17.61 11.20
C GLY A 88 -10.85 18.15 10.41
N PRO A 89 -12.02 17.48 10.51
CA PRO A 89 -12.32 16.36 11.42
C PRO A 89 -11.54 15.09 11.07
N TYR A 90 -11.26 14.27 12.09
CA TYR A 90 -10.50 13.04 11.95
C TYR A 90 -11.40 11.80 12.01
N TYR A 91 -10.92 10.72 11.42
CA TYR A 91 -11.52 9.40 11.41
C TYR A 91 -10.43 8.38 11.69
N GLU A 92 -10.78 7.30 12.40
CA GLU A 92 -9.89 6.19 12.67
C GLU A 92 -10.31 4.92 11.92
N PHE A 93 -9.33 4.11 11.52
CA PHE A 93 -9.56 2.80 10.90
C PHE A 93 -8.52 1.78 11.39
N PRO A 94 -8.88 0.49 11.58
CA PRO A 94 -7.95 -0.50 12.12
C PRO A 94 -6.74 -0.76 11.22
N LEU A 95 -5.56 -0.82 11.84
CA LEU A 95 -4.28 -1.11 11.21
C LEU A 95 -3.80 -2.51 11.64
N LEU A 96 -3.74 -3.47 10.71
CA LEU A 96 -3.42 -4.87 11.01
C LEU A 96 -2.21 -5.36 10.22
N THR A 97 -1.35 -6.16 10.87
CA THR A 97 -0.21 -6.84 10.24
C THR A 97 -0.65 -8.02 9.36
N SER A 98 -1.93 -8.40 9.44
CA SER A 98 -2.54 -9.48 8.65
C SER A 98 -3.19 -9.00 7.34
N GLY A 99 -3.00 -7.73 6.98
CA GLY A 99 -3.60 -7.09 5.80
C GLY A 99 -4.78 -6.18 6.14
N THR A 100 -5.46 -5.67 5.11
CA THR A 100 -6.52 -4.67 5.26
C THR A 100 -7.71 -5.19 6.07
N TYR A 101 -8.15 -4.39 7.05
CA TYR A 101 -9.31 -4.71 7.88
C TYR A 101 -10.60 -4.77 7.05
N SER A 102 -11.40 -5.82 7.25
CA SER A 102 -12.68 -6.04 6.56
C SER A 102 -13.82 -6.39 7.53
N GLY A 103 -13.61 -6.20 8.83
CA GLY A 103 -14.56 -6.54 9.90
C GLY A 103 -13.97 -7.51 10.94
N GLY A 104 -14.72 -7.77 12.01
CA GLY A 104 -14.28 -8.60 13.14
C GLY A 104 -13.48 -7.81 14.18
N SER A 105 -12.52 -8.45 14.85
CA SER A 105 -11.72 -7.80 15.90
C SER A 105 -10.76 -6.77 15.29
N PRO A 106 -10.81 -5.48 15.70
CA PRO A 106 -9.98 -4.43 15.11
C PRO A 106 -8.52 -4.42 15.64
N GLY A 107 -8.20 -5.22 16.65
CA GLY A 107 -6.90 -5.11 17.33
C GLY A 107 -6.73 -3.76 18.04
N ALA A 108 -5.49 -3.43 18.40
CA ALA A 108 -5.16 -2.25 19.21
C ALA A 108 -4.77 -1.00 18.41
N ASP A 109 -4.41 -1.16 17.13
CA ASP A 109 -3.70 -0.14 16.36
C ASP A 109 -4.62 0.48 15.31
N ARG A 110 -4.46 1.78 15.06
CA ARG A 110 -5.30 2.55 14.15
C ARG A 110 -4.44 3.44 13.27
N VAL A 111 -4.84 3.59 12.02
CA VAL A 111 -4.51 4.80 11.25
C VAL A 111 -5.55 5.88 11.57
N VAL A 112 -5.12 7.13 11.53
CA VAL A 112 -5.98 8.31 11.66
C VAL A 112 -5.81 9.15 10.40
N PHE A 113 -6.92 9.49 9.75
CA PHE A 113 -6.96 10.34 8.56
C PHE A 113 -8.03 11.42 8.72
N ASN A 114 -7.93 12.52 7.97
CA ASN A 114 -8.95 13.57 7.99
C ASN A 114 -10.04 13.39 6.93
N SER A 115 -11.05 14.26 6.93
CA SER A 115 -12.15 14.21 5.94
C SER A 115 -11.74 14.37 4.46
N ASN A 116 -10.50 14.77 4.17
CA ASN A 116 -9.95 14.87 2.82
C ASN A 116 -9.14 13.63 2.42
N GLY A 117 -9.03 12.63 3.31
CA GLY A 117 -8.19 11.44 3.10
C GLY A 117 -6.72 11.69 3.35
N GLU A 118 -6.36 12.80 4.00
CA GLU A 118 -4.97 13.09 4.37
C GLU A 118 -4.63 12.32 5.64
N ARG A 119 -3.54 11.55 5.60
CA ARG A 119 -2.98 10.81 6.74
C ARG A 119 -2.57 11.77 7.85
N ALA A 120 -3.13 11.59 9.04
CA ALA A 120 -2.82 12.38 10.23
C ALA A 120 -1.76 11.71 11.12
N GLY A 121 -1.87 10.39 11.32
CA GLY A 121 -0.91 9.63 12.14
C GLY A 121 -1.41 8.24 12.48
N GLU A 122 -0.70 7.55 13.37
CA GLU A 122 -1.05 6.22 13.86
C GLU A 122 -1.02 6.19 15.37
N ILE A 123 -2.00 5.49 15.93
CA ILE A 123 -2.22 5.42 17.37
C ILE A 123 -2.46 3.97 17.80
N THR A 124 -2.16 3.67 19.06
CA THR A 124 -2.33 2.34 19.63
C THR A 124 -2.83 2.39 21.07
N HIS A 125 -3.69 1.44 21.43
CA HIS A 125 -4.01 1.18 22.83
C HIS A 125 -2.83 0.55 23.60
N THR A 126 -1.81 0.03 22.89
CA THR A 126 -0.67 -0.64 23.52
C THR A 126 0.18 0.36 24.30
N GLY A 127 0.17 0.24 25.62
CA GLY A 127 0.88 1.15 26.52
C GLY A 127 0.04 2.33 27.00
N ALA A 128 -1.21 2.45 26.53
CA ALA A 128 -2.19 3.38 27.08
C ALA A 128 -2.94 2.78 28.27
N SER A 129 -3.68 3.62 29.01
CA SER A 129 -4.55 3.19 30.11
C SER A 129 -6.01 3.24 29.68
N GLY A 130 -6.83 2.31 30.18
CA GLY A 130 -8.27 2.31 29.87
C GLY A 130 -8.54 2.12 28.38
N ASN A 131 -9.26 3.07 27.79
CA ASN A 131 -9.58 3.09 26.35
C ASN A 131 -8.83 4.20 25.61
N ASP A 132 -7.84 4.82 26.24
CA ASP A 132 -7.05 5.89 25.64
C ASP A 132 -6.11 5.31 24.58
N PHE A 133 -5.57 6.19 23.75
CA PHE A 133 -4.48 5.88 22.84
C PHE A 133 -3.17 6.54 23.25
N VAL A 134 -2.07 5.94 22.81
CA VAL A 134 -0.77 6.61 22.68
C VAL A 134 -0.36 6.63 21.21
N GLY A 135 0.50 7.57 20.83
CA GLY A 135 1.01 7.64 19.47
C GLY A 135 1.91 6.44 19.16
N CYS A 136 1.77 5.89 17.96
CA CYS A 136 2.83 5.06 17.38
C CYS A 136 4.03 5.96 17.01
N SER A 137 5.15 5.36 16.62
CA SER A 137 6.34 6.12 16.24
C SER A 137 6.01 7.20 15.19
N GLY A 138 6.34 8.46 15.49
CA GLY A 138 6.06 9.60 14.61
C GLY A 138 4.76 10.35 14.90
N THR A 139 3.91 9.84 15.80
CA THR A 139 2.71 10.54 16.29
C THR A 139 2.92 10.98 17.74
N SER A 140 2.63 12.25 18.06
CA SER A 140 2.86 12.87 19.37
C SER A 140 1.66 13.65 19.87
#